data_AF-A0A956BAJ3-F1
#
_entry.id   AF-A0A956BAJ3-F1
#
_cell.length_a   1.000
_cell.length_b   1.000
_cell.length_c   1.000
_cell.angle_alpha   90.00
_cell.angle_beta   90.00
_cell.angle_gamma   90.00
#
_symmetry.space_group_name_H-M   'P 1'
#
loop_
_entity.id
_entity.type
_entity.pdbx_description
1 polymer ?
#
loop_
_entity_poly.entity_id
_entity_poly.type
_entity_poly.pdbx_seq_one_letter_code
_entity_poly.pdbx_strand_id
1 'polypeptide(L)'
;VADQLALALSNVRRLRALDRFNWGALTALARTIDANSPWTAGHSERVCELALRIAEKLQLGETDMEILRRGALLHDIGKIGVPVEILNKPGPLSEEEMAAVREHTVIGARILEPIAEYAELLPIVLHHHERVDGRGYPGGLRADAIDLKARILAVADTFDALTSDRPYRRG
;
A
#
# COMPACT_ATOMS: atom_id res chain seq x y z
N VAL A 1 -28.67 31.75 -15.63
CA VAL A 1 -28.90 30.64 -14.67
C VAL A 1 -28.71 29.26 -15.32
N ALA A 2 -29.34 28.96 -16.46
CA ALA A 2 -29.16 27.67 -17.16
C ALA A 2 -27.69 27.38 -17.57
N ASP A 3 -26.97 28.37 -18.10
CA ASP A 3 -25.56 28.20 -18.51
C ASP A 3 -24.60 27.94 -17.34
N GLN A 4 -24.84 28.58 -16.20
CA GLN A 4 -24.04 28.36 -14.98
C GLN A 4 -24.26 26.96 -14.41
N LEU A 5 -25.49 26.44 -14.47
CA LEU A 5 -25.80 25.07 -14.07
C LEU A 5 -25.16 24.04 -15.01
N ALA A 6 -25.22 24.28 -16.32
CA ALA A 6 -24.56 23.42 -17.31
C ALA A 6 -23.04 23.37 -17.11
N LEU A 7 -22.41 24.51 -16.83
CA LEU A 7 -20.99 24.59 -16.50
C LEU A 7 -20.64 23.83 -15.21
N ALA A 8 -21.44 24.01 -14.15
CA ALA A 8 -21.24 23.31 -12.88
C ALA A 8 -21.33 21.77 -13.05
N LEU A 9 -22.32 21.29 -13.80
CA LEU A 9 -22.47 19.85 -14.10
C LEU A 9 -21.29 19.31 -14.92
N SER A 10 -20.80 20.10 -15.89
CA SER A 10 -19.61 19.75 -16.68
C SER A 10 -18.37 19.63 -15.78
N ASN A 11 -18.18 20.56 -14.85
CA ASN A 11 -17.06 20.54 -13.90
C ASN A 11 -17.13 19.30 -12.98
N VAL A 12 -18.30 18.98 -12.42
CA VAL A 12 -18.47 17.76 -11.59
C VAL A 12 -18.14 16.50 -12.39
N ARG A 13 -18.56 16.42 -13.66
CA ARG A 13 -18.21 15.28 -14.52
C ARG A 13 -16.70 15.18 -14.76
N ARG A 14 -16.03 16.31 -14.95
CA ARG A 14 -14.58 16.37 -15.15
C ARG A 14 -13.82 15.96 -13.90
N LEU A 15 -14.22 16.45 -12.73
CA LEU A 15 -13.63 16.05 -11.44
C LEU A 15 -13.75 14.53 -11.23
N ARG A 16 -14.96 13.97 -11.40
CA ARG A 16 -15.15 12.52 -11.31
C ARG A 16 -14.32 11.74 -12.34
N ALA A 17 -14.10 12.28 -13.53
CA ALA A 17 -13.26 11.65 -14.53
C ALA A 17 -11.79 11.65 -14.14
N LEU A 18 -11.30 12.75 -13.54
CA LEU A 18 -9.96 12.83 -12.97
C LEU A 18 -9.79 11.85 -11.81
N ASP A 19 -10.77 11.75 -10.91
CA ASP A 19 -10.73 10.79 -9.79
C ASP A 19 -10.66 9.35 -10.29
N ARG A 20 -11.48 8.98 -11.29
CA ARG A 20 -11.44 7.64 -11.90
C ARG A 20 -10.12 7.37 -12.60
N PHE A 21 -9.60 8.35 -13.33
CA PHE A 21 -8.30 8.21 -14.00
C PHE A 21 -7.18 8.02 -13.00
N ASN A 22 -7.15 8.85 -11.94
CA ASN A 22 -6.17 8.76 -10.87
C ASN A 22 -6.21 7.37 -10.23
N TRP A 23 -7.40 6.92 -9.79
CA TRP A 23 -7.54 5.59 -9.21
C TRP A 23 -7.11 4.46 -10.15
N GLY A 24 -7.49 4.55 -11.44
CA GLY A 24 -7.06 3.61 -12.46
C GLY A 24 -5.54 3.57 -12.63
N ALA A 25 -4.87 4.72 -12.59
CA ALA A 25 -3.42 4.82 -12.68
C ALA A 25 -2.73 4.18 -11.47
N LEU A 26 -3.20 4.44 -10.25
CA LEU A 26 -2.65 3.81 -9.04
C LEU A 26 -2.83 2.30 -9.04
N THR A 27 -4.00 1.84 -9.48
CA THR A 27 -4.28 0.41 -9.61
C THR A 27 -3.36 -0.24 -10.65
N ALA A 28 -3.10 0.43 -11.77
CA ALA A 28 -2.19 -0.07 -12.79
C ALA A 28 -0.74 -0.15 -12.28
N LEU A 29 -0.29 0.84 -11.51
CA LEU A 29 1.03 0.82 -10.86
C LEU A 29 1.14 -0.33 -9.87
N ALA A 30 0.19 -0.48 -8.95
CA ALA A 30 0.16 -1.58 -7.99
C ALA A 30 0.20 -2.95 -8.69
N ARG A 31 -0.62 -3.14 -9.73
CA ARG A 31 -0.65 -4.37 -10.52
C ARG A 31 0.66 -4.65 -11.25
N THR A 32 1.37 -3.61 -11.69
CA THR A 32 2.68 -3.77 -12.34
C THR A 32 3.71 -4.30 -11.35
N ILE A 33 3.69 -3.83 -10.11
CA ILE A 33 4.55 -4.33 -9.04
C ILE A 33 4.18 -5.76 -8.66
N ASP A 34 2.88 -6.01 -8.44
CA ASP A 34 2.35 -7.34 -8.15
C ASP A 34 2.70 -8.36 -9.26
N ALA A 35 2.86 -7.93 -10.51
CA ALA A 35 3.21 -8.80 -11.64
C ALA A 35 4.69 -9.23 -11.65
N ASN A 36 5.57 -8.58 -10.89
CA ASN A 36 6.99 -8.99 -10.78
C ASN A 36 7.17 -10.34 -10.05
N SER A 37 6.12 -10.81 -9.36
CA SER A 37 6.09 -12.15 -8.77
C SER A 37 4.74 -12.80 -9.02
N PRO A 38 4.68 -14.03 -9.56
CA PRO A 38 3.41 -14.76 -9.74
C PRO A 38 2.56 -14.87 -8.46
N TRP A 39 3.21 -14.80 -7.30
CA TRP A 39 2.61 -14.97 -5.98
C TRP A 39 1.98 -13.70 -5.41
N THR A 40 2.30 -12.54 -5.98
CA THR A 40 1.76 -11.25 -5.54
C THR A 40 0.60 -10.78 -6.39
N ALA A 41 0.15 -11.56 -7.38
CA ALA A 41 -0.97 -11.17 -8.24
C ALA A 41 -2.24 -10.82 -7.43
N GLY A 42 -2.67 -9.56 -7.53
CA GLY A 42 -3.85 -9.02 -6.85
C GLY A 42 -3.69 -8.89 -5.34
N HIS A 43 -2.48 -9.07 -4.79
CA HIS A 43 -2.19 -8.94 -3.37
C HIS A 43 -2.50 -7.53 -2.87
N SER A 44 -2.00 -6.52 -3.57
CA SER A 44 -2.18 -5.12 -3.18
C SER A 44 -3.66 -4.73 -3.09
N GLU A 45 -4.50 -5.23 -4.00
CA GLU A 45 -5.96 -4.99 -3.99
C GLU A 45 -6.65 -5.70 -2.82
N ARG A 46 -6.31 -6.97 -2.54
CA ARG A 46 -6.90 -7.72 -1.41
C ARG A 46 -6.52 -7.13 -0.06
N VAL A 47 -5.25 -6.76 0.11
CA VAL A 47 -4.76 -6.10 1.33
C VAL A 47 -5.45 -4.75 1.52
N CYS A 48 -5.60 -3.95 0.45
CA CYS A 48 -6.36 -2.71 0.49
C CYS A 48 -7.81 -2.92 0.95
N GLU A 49 -8.51 -3.89 0.37
CA GLU A 49 -9.89 -4.21 0.77
C GLU A 49 -9.99 -4.63 2.24
N LEU A 50 -9.09 -5.50 2.70
CA LEU A 50 -9.04 -5.94 4.10
C LEU A 50 -8.77 -4.77 5.05
N ALA A 51 -7.80 -3.91 4.72
CA ALA A 51 -7.45 -2.74 5.52
C ALA A 51 -8.64 -1.78 5.64
N LEU A 52 -9.36 -1.53 4.55
CA LEU A 52 -10.55 -0.67 4.58
C LEU A 52 -11.68 -1.26 5.43
N ARG A 53 -11.92 -2.57 5.35
CA ARG A 53 -12.91 -3.24 6.22
C ARG A 53 -12.55 -3.13 7.70
N ILE A 54 -11.26 -3.22 8.05
CA ILE A 54 -10.79 -3.02 9.42
C ILE A 54 -11.04 -1.56 9.84
N ALA A 55 -10.67 -0.59 9.00
CA ALA A 55 -10.84 0.83 9.26
C ALA A 55 -12.31 1.24 9.42
N GLU A 56 -13.23 0.66 8.65
CA GLU A 56 -14.67 0.85 8.80
C GLU A 56 -15.17 0.40 10.18
N LYS A 57 -14.69 -0.75 10.67
CA LYS A 57 -15.02 -1.24 12.03
C LYS A 57 -14.47 -0.35 13.13
N LEU A 58 -13.35 0.31 12.87
CA LEU A 58 -12.74 1.31 13.75
C LEU A 58 -13.34 2.71 13.58
N GLN A 59 -14.30 2.89 12.67
CA GLN A 59 -15.00 4.15 12.43
C GLN A 59 -14.08 5.32 12.02
N LEU A 60 -13.06 5.03 11.19
CA LEU A 60 -12.21 6.07 10.62
C LEU A 60 -13.03 7.02 9.73
N GLY A 61 -12.67 8.31 9.73
CA GLY A 61 -13.32 9.32 8.90
C GLY A 61 -13.01 9.14 7.40
N GLU A 62 -13.82 9.77 6.55
CA GLU A 62 -13.69 9.63 5.09
C GLU A 62 -12.30 10.01 4.56
N THR A 63 -11.69 11.06 5.14
CA THR A 63 -10.32 11.49 4.78
C THR A 63 -9.29 10.41 5.09
N ASP A 64 -9.31 9.86 6.32
CA ASP A 64 -8.40 8.79 6.72
C ASP A 64 -8.62 7.50 5.91
N MET A 65 -9.87 7.19 5.56
CA MET A 65 -10.23 6.07 4.71
C MET A 65 -9.61 6.19 3.32
N GLU A 66 -9.63 7.39 2.71
CA GLU A 66 -9.02 7.61 1.40
C GLU A 66 -7.49 7.58 1.45
N ILE A 67 -6.90 8.11 2.51
CA ILE A 67 -5.44 8.04 2.74
C ILE A 67 -5.02 6.57 2.90
N LEU A 68 -5.73 5.80 3.73
CA LEU A 68 -5.48 4.38 3.91
C LEU A 68 -5.66 3.60 2.60
N ARG A 69 -6.72 3.88 1.84
CA ARG A 69 -6.99 3.23 0.56
C ARG A 69 -5.81 3.36 -0.40
N ARG A 70 -5.27 4.56 -0.57
CA ARG A 70 -4.13 4.82 -1.47
C ARG A 70 -2.83 4.25 -0.90
N GLY A 71 -2.58 4.44 0.39
CA GLY A 71 -1.39 3.91 1.06
C GLY A 71 -1.33 2.38 1.04
N ALA A 72 -2.45 1.70 1.26
CA ALA A 72 -2.56 0.25 1.21
C ALA A 72 -2.37 -0.29 -0.21
N LEU A 73 -2.94 0.36 -1.23
CA LEU A 73 -2.76 -0.07 -2.61
C LEU A 73 -1.30 0.06 -3.08
N LEU A 74 -0.56 1.04 -2.56
CA LEU A 74 0.80 1.35 -2.99
C LEU A 74 1.89 0.91 -2.01
N HIS A 75 1.54 0.20 -0.93
CA HIS A 75 2.47 -0.13 0.17
C HIS A 75 3.73 -0.84 -0.31
N ASP A 76 3.58 -1.67 -1.33
CA ASP A 76 4.64 -2.49 -1.91
C ASP A 76 5.35 -1.87 -3.10
N ILE A 77 5.04 -0.62 -3.49
CA ILE A 77 5.57 -0.03 -4.74
C ILE A 77 7.10 -0.04 -4.83
N GLY A 78 7.78 0.03 -3.68
CA GLY A 78 9.23 -0.04 -3.61
C GLY A 78 9.84 -1.39 -3.95
N LYS A 79 9.05 -2.47 -4.08
CA LYS A 79 9.54 -3.79 -4.52
C LYS A 79 10.12 -3.75 -5.93
N ILE A 80 9.84 -2.70 -6.71
CA ILE A 80 10.53 -2.43 -7.98
C ILE A 80 12.06 -2.32 -7.82
N GLY A 81 12.54 -1.93 -6.64
CA GLY A 81 13.97 -1.84 -6.33
C GLY A 81 14.60 -3.14 -5.88
N VAL A 82 13.83 -4.22 -5.73
CA VAL A 82 14.31 -5.51 -5.24
C VAL A 82 14.52 -6.46 -6.43
N PRO A 83 15.69 -7.11 -6.56
CA PRO A 83 15.93 -8.10 -7.60
C PRO A 83 14.88 -9.22 -7.62
N VAL A 84 14.42 -9.56 -8.83
CA VAL A 84 13.36 -10.56 -9.05
C VAL A 84 13.78 -11.94 -8.57
N GLU A 85 15.09 -12.25 -8.64
CA GLU A 85 15.69 -13.49 -8.15
C GLU A 85 15.57 -13.63 -6.64
N ILE A 86 15.63 -12.51 -5.90
CA ILE A 86 15.44 -12.49 -4.45
C ILE A 86 13.96 -12.64 -4.12
N LEU A 87 13.08 -11.88 -4.79
CA LEU A 87 11.64 -11.94 -4.55
C LEU A 87 11.04 -13.33 -4.82
N ASN A 88 11.58 -14.05 -5.81
CA ASN A 88 11.09 -15.36 -6.23
C ASN A 88 11.97 -16.52 -5.75
N LYS A 89 12.92 -16.28 -4.83
CA LYS A 89 13.84 -17.32 -4.34
C LYS A 89 13.06 -18.46 -3.67
N PRO A 90 13.27 -19.72 -4.08
CA PRO A 90 12.68 -20.85 -3.38
C PRO A 90 13.46 -21.11 -2.08
N GLY A 91 12.80 -20.90 -0.93
CA GLY A 91 13.36 -21.15 0.40
C GLY A 91 13.69 -19.88 1.19
N PRO A 92 14.46 -20.00 2.28
CA PRO A 92 14.78 -18.85 3.13
C PRO A 92 15.74 -17.88 2.43
N LEU A 93 15.53 -16.59 2.69
CA LEU A 93 16.44 -15.52 2.30
C LEU A 93 17.64 -15.45 3.26
N SER A 94 18.82 -15.10 2.77
CA SER A 94 19.96 -14.70 3.61
C SER A 94 19.66 -13.38 4.33
N GLU A 95 20.50 -13.00 5.29
CA GLU A 95 20.34 -11.72 5.99
C GLU A 95 20.49 -10.53 5.03
N GLU A 96 21.40 -10.63 4.06
CA GLU A 96 21.63 -9.61 3.03
C GLU A 96 20.45 -9.51 2.05
N GLU A 97 19.93 -10.66 1.61
CA GLU A 97 18.74 -10.71 0.74
C GLU A 97 17.51 -10.15 1.44
N MET A 98 17.32 -10.50 2.72
CA MET A 98 16.24 -9.96 3.54
C MET A 98 16.41 -8.45 3.76
N ALA A 99 17.63 -7.96 3.97
CA ALA A 99 17.90 -6.52 4.08
C ALA A 99 17.47 -5.78 2.81
N ALA A 100 17.81 -6.31 1.62
CA ALA A 100 17.37 -5.74 0.35
C ALA A 100 15.84 -5.74 0.21
N VAL A 101 15.15 -6.81 0.63
CA VAL A 101 13.68 -6.82 0.66
C VAL A 101 13.12 -5.74 1.59
N ARG A 102 13.68 -5.56 2.79
CA ARG A 102 13.20 -4.56 3.77
C ARG A 102 13.29 -3.12 3.25
N GLU A 103 14.27 -2.83 2.39
CA GLU A 103 14.44 -1.50 1.79
C GLU A 103 13.27 -1.05 0.92
N HIS A 104 12.38 -1.95 0.49
CA HIS A 104 11.21 -1.58 -0.32
C HIS A 104 10.31 -0.54 0.37
N THR A 105 10.25 -0.53 1.71
CA THR A 105 9.49 0.48 2.47
C THR A 105 10.04 1.88 2.23
N VAL A 106 11.36 2.05 2.35
CA VAL A 106 12.08 3.31 2.15
C VAL A 106 12.06 3.73 0.68
N ILE A 107 12.31 2.78 -0.23
CA ILE A 107 12.26 3.02 -1.67
C ILE A 107 10.85 3.45 -2.09
N GLY A 108 9.83 2.77 -1.58
CA GLY A 108 8.42 3.07 -1.86
C GLY A 108 8.03 4.47 -1.41
N ALA A 109 8.38 4.84 -0.18
CA ALA A 109 8.17 6.19 0.32
C ALA A 109 8.88 7.24 -0.55
N ARG A 110 10.13 6.99 -0.95
CA ARG A 110 10.90 7.90 -1.83
C ARG A 110 10.31 8.02 -3.23
N ILE A 111 9.76 6.95 -3.80
CA ILE A 111 9.09 6.98 -5.11
C ILE A 111 7.86 7.89 -5.06
N LEU A 112 7.12 7.87 -3.94
CA LEU A 112 5.87 8.61 -3.78
C LEU A 112 6.07 10.03 -3.25
N GLU A 113 7.19 10.31 -2.59
CA GLU A 113 7.54 11.62 -1.99
C GLU A 113 7.32 12.84 -2.92
N PRO A 114 7.64 12.79 -4.23
CA PRO A 114 7.44 13.95 -5.11
C PRO A 114 5.98 14.37 -5.31
N ILE A 115 5.02 13.52 -4.96
CA ILE A 115 3.59 13.81 -5.07
C ILE A 115 3.14 14.44 -3.75
N ALA A 116 3.04 15.77 -3.72
CA ALA A 116 2.74 16.52 -2.49
C ALA A 116 1.44 16.06 -1.81
N GLU A 117 0.44 15.67 -2.59
CA GLU A 117 -0.85 15.15 -2.11
C GLU A 117 -0.72 13.79 -1.40
N TYR A 118 0.44 13.12 -1.47
CA TYR A 118 0.70 11.83 -0.84
C TYR A 118 1.45 11.96 0.48
N ALA A 119 1.76 13.16 0.96
CA ALA A 119 2.47 13.37 2.23
C ALA A 119 1.86 12.56 3.39
N GLU A 120 0.53 12.51 3.51
CA GLU A 120 -0.16 11.79 4.59
C GLU A 120 -0.19 10.27 4.43
N LEU A 121 0.01 9.73 3.21
CA LEU A 121 0.08 8.28 3.00
C LEU A 121 1.51 7.72 3.11
N LEU A 122 2.54 8.57 3.04
CA LEU A 122 3.94 8.11 3.13
C LEU A 122 4.23 7.31 4.41
N PRO A 123 3.73 7.67 5.61
CA PRO A 123 3.94 6.88 6.81
C PRO A 123 3.35 5.47 6.72
N ILE A 124 2.28 5.27 5.94
CA ILE A 124 1.67 3.96 5.73
C ILE A 124 2.64 3.08 4.94
N VAL A 125 3.14 3.58 3.82
CA VAL A 125 4.10 2.87 2.96
C VAL A 125 5.42 2.61 3.70
N LEU A 126 5.93 3.61 4.43
CA LEU A 126 7.20 3.49 5.14
C LEU A 126 7.16 2.55 6.34
N HIS A 127 6.05 2.49 7.07
CA HIS A 127 5.98 1.83 8.38
C HIS A 127 5.03 0.63 8.45
N HIS A 128 4.50 0.11 7.34
CA HIS A 128 3.59 -1.04 7.37
C HIS A 128 4.22 -2.35 7.85
N HIS A 129 5.56 -2.41 7.94
CA HIS A 129 6.29 -3.50 8.57
C HIS A 129 6.84 -3.16 9.97
N GLU A 130 6.45 -2.01 10.52
CA GLU A 130 6.69 -1.74 11.92
C GLU A 130 5.85 -2.64 12.81
N ARG A 131 6.40 -2.96 13.98
CA ARG A 131 5.77 -3.88 14.92
C ARG A 131 5.59 -3.18 16.25
N VAL A 132 4.44 -3.39 16.89
CA VAL A 132 4.13 -2.75 18.18
C VAL A 132 5.17 -3.06 19.28
N ASP A 133 5.91 -4.16 19.15
CA ASP A 133 7.00 -4.57 20.06
C ASP A 133 8.33 -3.84 19.82
N GLY A 134 8.46 -3.06 18.74
CA GLY A 134 9.69 -2.36 18.33
C GLY A 134 10.68 -3.21 17.54
N ARG A 135 10.30 -4.42 17.11
CA ARG A 135 11.15 -5.33 16.34
C ARG A 135 10.89 -5.24 14.83
N GLY A 136 10.09 -4.27 14.41
CA GLY A 136 9.80 -4.00 13.01
C GLY A 136 10.90 -3.17 12.35
N TYR A 137 10.61 -2.71 11.13
CA TYR A 137 11.52 -1.90 10.33
C TYR A 137 10.70 -0.87 9.52
N PRO A 138 11.32 0.21 9.02
CA PRO A 138 12.74 0.57 9.09
C PRO A 138 13.19 1.33 10.37
N GLY A 139 12.27 1.95 11.10
CA GLY A 139 12.56 2.81 12.25
C GLY A 139 12.54 2.11 13.61
N GLY A 140 12.02 0.89 13.72
CA GLY A 140 11.88 0.18 15.00
C GLY A 140 10.88 0.88 15.94
N LEU A 141 9.85 1.49 15.36
CA LEU A 141 8.82 2.25 16.06
C LEU A 141 8.00 1.34 16.99
N ARG A 142 7.47 1.90 18.08
CA ARG A 142 6.75 1.15 19.10
C ARG A 142 5.34 1.69 19.28
N ALA A 143 4.37 0.78 19.37
CA ALA A 143 2.97 1.07 19.67
C ALA A 143 2.44 2.35 18.97
N ASP A 144 2.21 3.42 19.72
CA ASP A 144 1.57 4.65 19.25
C ASP A 144 2.51 5.58 18.46
N ALA A 145 3.80 5.25 18.39
CA ALA A 145 4.71 5.88 17.43
C ALA A 145 4.43 5.42 15.98
N ILE A 146 3.70 4.31 15.80
CA ILE A 146 3.29 3.80 14.49
C ILE A 146 1.93 4.41 14.14
N ASP A 147 1.85 5.06 12.97
CA ASP A 147 0.59 5.58 12.45
C ASP A 147 -0.50 4.50 12.47
N LEU A 148 -1.72 4.88 12.89
CA LEU A 148 -2.83 3.93 13.02
C LEU A 148 -3.12 3.21 11.69
N LYS A 149 -3.05 3.91 10.56
CA LYS A 149 -3.31 3.35 9.23
C LYS A 149 -2.20 2.36 8.84
N ALA A 150 -0.95 2.62 9.23
CA ALA A 150 0.14 1.65 9.07
C ALA A 150 -0.07 0.38 9.91
N ARG A 151 -0.55 0.50 11.16
CA ARG A 151 -0.90 -0.66 12.00
C ARG A 151 -2.06 -1.48 11.41
N ILE A 152 -3.09 -0.82 10.90
CA ILE A 152 -4.21 -1.48 10.20
C ILE A 152 -3.69 -2.26 9.00
N LEU A 153 -2.85 -1.62 8.18
CA LEU A 153 -2.26 -2.24 7.00
C LEU A 153 -1.38 -3.44 7.37
N ALA A 154 -0.54 -3.34 8.40
CA ALA A 154 0.31 -4.44 8.86
C ALA A 154 -0.50 -5.70 9.20
N VAL A 155 -1.68 -5.52 9.83
CA VAL A 155 -2.60 -6.61 10.14
C VAL A 155 -3.21 -7.20 8.86
N ALA A 156 -3.67 -6.34 7.95
CA ALA A 156 -4.28 -6.77 6.69
C ALA A 156 -3.29 -7.54 5.79
N ASP A 157 -2.07 -7.02 5.64
CA ASP A 157 -0.99 -7.64 4.87
C ASP A 157 -0.58 -8.99 5.45
N THR A 158 -0.37 -9.05 6.77
CA THR A 158 -0.06 -10.31 7.46
C THR A 158 -1.18 -11.33 7.27
N PHE A 159 -2.45 -10.91 7.35
CA PHE A 159 -3.57 -11.81 7.15
C PHE A 159 -3.61 -12.35 5.72
N ASP A 160 -3.51 -11.50 4.68
CA ASP A 160 -3.49 -11.96 3.28
C ASP A 160 -2.31 -12.90 3.01
N ALA A 161 -1.13 -12.60 3.59
CA ALA A 161 0.05 -13.44 3.47
C ALA A 161 -0.11 -14.82 4.14
N LEU A 162 -0.93 -14.93 5.18
CA LEU A 162 -1.22 -16.19 5.87
C LEU A 162 -2.28 -17.03 5.17
N THR A 163 -3.17 -16.41 4.38
CA THR A 163 -4.30 -17.07 3.71
C THR A 163 -4.11 -17.25 2.19
N SER A 164 -3.01 -16.74 1.63
CA SER A 164 -2.68 -16.86 0.21
C SER A 164 -1.55 -17.86 -0.04
N ASP A 165 -1.55 -18.48 -1.23
CA ASP A 165 -0.44 -19.32 -1.68
C ASP A 165 0.85 -18.50 -1.84
N ARG A 166 1.98 -19.07 -1.39
CA ARG A 166 3.33 -18.49 -1.46
C ARG A 166 4.31 -19.53 -2.03
N PRO A 167 5.48 -19.13 -2.57
CA PRO A 167 6.42 -20.07 -3.21
C PRO A 167 6.92 -21.18 -2.28
N TYR A 168 6.88 -20.95 -0.96
CA TYR A 168 7.34 -21.86 0.07
C TYR A 168 6.22 -22.41 0.98
N ARG A 169 4.94 -22.07 0.72
CA ARG A 169 3.80 -22.51 1.55
C ARG A 169 2.50 -22.47 0.76
N ARG A 170 1.72 -23.55 0.80
CA ARG A 170 0.31 -23.54 0.36
C ARG A 170 -0.58 -22.92 1.44
N GLY A 171 -1.49 -22.05 1.02
CA GLY A 171 -2.53 -21.44 1.84
C GLY A 171 -3.64 -22.41 2.21
#